data_AF-A0A1M6ZEX1-F1
#
_entry.id   AF-A0A1M6ZEX1-F1
#
_cell.length_a   1.000
_cell.length_b   1.000
_cell.length_c   1.000
_cell.angle_alpha   90.00
_cell.angle_beta   90.00
_cell.angle_gamma   90.00
#
_symmetry.space_group_name_H-M   'P 1'
#
loop_
_entity.id
_entity.type
_entity.pdbx_description
1 polymer ?
#
loop_
_entity_poly.entity_id
_entity_poly.type
_entity_poly.pdbx_seq_one_letter_code
_entity_poly.pdbx_strand_id
1 'polypeptide(L)'
;MYTFFCDFASLSRKDAGDWVSNCSKLADEAFLNSSNQTRLLGNLLVLEQYMHTLEQGLQENGEEPLPITYQSIQMLWDYLDGKIKPSDFADFANALYACVLEFMVGQELTEEQAAFYDNHFPEGNDNLVQWEILCWASFLMLELLSIYGERLDFDEFESCDAVDFVEIDEMLNGLNDACIDFAGVECPSSYAKDVIKAMEDVYETPLFQSIVLQIQKGLKDALKAAPDDYAKLRAEYQQYSIVPQEFSADLMEY
;
A
#
# COMPACT_ATOMS: atom_id res chain seq x y z
N MET A 1 -0.28 25.65 -6.83
CA MET A 1 -1.13 24.61 -6.25
C MET A 1 -1.31 23.57 -7.34
N TYR A 2 -0.60 22.47 -7.23
CA TYR A 2 -0.74 21.30 -8.10
C TYR A 2 -1.83 20.39 -7.50
N THR A 3 -2.33 19.45 -8.29
CA THR A 3 -3.35 18.47 -7.91
C THR A 3 -2.75 17.08 -7.95
N PHE A 4 -3.40 16.08 -7.34
CA PHE A 4 -2.93 14.69 -7.42
C PHE A 4 -2.62 14.23 -8.85
N PHE A 5 -3.49 14.51 -9.83
CA PHE A 5 -3.33 14.09 -11.23
C PHE A 5 -2.55 15.07 -12.14
N CYS A 6 -1.68 15.90 -11.57
CA CYS A 6 -0.79 16.73 -12.41
C CYS A 6 0.25 15.87 -13.12
N ASP A 7 0.85 16.41 -14.18
CA ASP A 7 2.02 15.79 -14.81
C ASP A 7 3.24 15.94 -13.87
N PHE A 8 3.52 14.90 -13.09
CA PHE A 8 4.56 14.91 -12.06
C PHE A 8 5.95 15.21 -12.64
N ALA A 9 6.27 14.66 -13.82
CA ALA A 9 7.55 14.87 -14.49
C ALA A 9 7.77 16.34 -14.93
N SER A 10 6.70 17.15 -14.98
CA SER A 10 6.77 18.57 -15.30
C SER A 10 6.95 19.48 -14.07
N LEU A 11 6.86 18.92 -12.85
CA LEU A 11 6.98 19.69 -11.62
C LEU A 11 8.41 20.19 -11.42
N SER A 12 8.54 21.36 -10.79
CA SER A 12 9.84 21.74 -10.24
C SER A 12 10.22 20.79 -9.11
N ARG A 13 11.51 20.60 -8.84
CA ARG A 13 11.98 19.77 -7.73
C ARG A 13 11.29 20.06 -6.41
N LYS A 14 11.08 21.34 -6.09
CA LYS A 14 10.36 21.76 -4.89
C LYS A 14 8.91 21.30 -4.93
N ASP A 15 8.21 21.54 -6.04
CA ASP A 15 6.79 21.16 -6.17
C ASP A 15 6.63 19.63 -6.17
N ALA A 16 7.58 18.88 -6.71
CA ALA A 16 7.62 17.42 -6.67
C ALA A 16 7.79 16.91 -5.23
N GLY A 17 8.73 17.49 -4.47
CA GLY A 17 8.88 17.18 -3.05
C GLY A 17 7.64 17.50 -2.24
N ASP A 18 7.04 18.68 -2.45
CA ASP A 18 5.78 19.02 -1.80
C ASP A 18 4.64 18.05 -2.23
N TRP A 19 4.63 17.56 -3.48
CA TRP A 19 3.64 16.57 -3.96
C TRP A 19 3.81 15.23 -3.26
N VAL A 20 5.04 14.71 -3.18
CA VAL A 20 5.35 13.44 -2.52
C VAL A 20 4.98 13.50 -1.04
N SER A 21 5.38 14.55 -0.32
CA SER A 21 5.06 14.70 1.11
C SER A 21 3.58 14.98 1.42
N ASN A 22 2.73 15.15 0.40
CA ASN A 22 1.29 15.33 0.56
C ASN A 22 0.50 14.33 -0.30
N CYS A 23 1.08 13.19 -0.68
CA CYS A 23 0.50 12.27 -1.67
C CYS A 23 -0.90 11.80 -1.22
N SER A 24 -1.02 11.28 0.01
CA SER A 24 -2.28 10.84 0.61
C SER A 24 -3.32 11.96 0.66
N LYS A 25 -2.94 13.14 1.16
CA LYS A 25 -3.84 14.30 1.25
C LYS A 25 -4.34 14.76 -0.12
N LEU A 26 -3.48 14.78 -1.13
CA LEU A 26 -3.87 15.14 -2.50
C LEU A 26 -4.82 14.09 -3.09
N ALA A 27 -4.60 12.80 -2.79
CA ALA A 27 -5.51 11.73 -3.17
C ALA A 27 -6.87 11.88 -2.47
N ASP A 28 -6.89 12.19 -1.18
CA ASP A 28 -8.12 12.48 -0.43
C ASP A 28 -8.90 13.64 -1.03
N GLU A 29 -8.23 14.75 -1.34
CA GLU A 29 -8.84 15.90 -2.01
C GLU A 29 -9.42 15.52 -3.39
N ALA A 30 -8.73 14.66 -4.14
CA ALA A 30 -9.20 14.16 -5.43
C ALA A 30 -10.43 13.24 -5.32
N PHE A 31 -10.61 12.58 -4.18
CA PHE A 31 -11.71 11.65 -3.90
C PHE A 31 -12.77 12.21 -2.93
N LEU A 32 -12.72 13.52 -2.60
CA LEU A 32 -13.59 14.14 -1.60
C LEU A 32 -15.09 13.87 -1.78
N ASN A 33 -15.55 13.67 -3.03
CA ASN A 33 -16.95 13.42 -3.37
C ASN A 33 -17.22 11.96 -3.81
N SER A 34 -16.25 11.07 -3.64
CA SER A 34 -16.33 9.66 -4.01
C SER A 34 -16.87 8.82 -2.85
N SER A 35 -17.45 7.66 -3.17
CA SER A 35 -17.88 6.70 -2.14
C SER A 35 -16.69 5.95 -1.56
N ASN A 36 -16.90 5.32 -0.39
CA ASN A 36 -15.89 4.42 0.20
C ASN A 36 -15.56 3.23 -0.70
N GLN A 37 -16.50 2.76 -1.54
CA GLN A 37 -16.20 1.72 -2.54
C GLN A 37 -15.23 2.23 -3.61
N THR A 38 -15.40 3.47 -4.09
CA THR A 38 -14.49 4.07 -5.06
C THR A 38 -13.11 4.35 -4.44
N ARG A 39 -13.05 4.81 -3.18
CA ARG A 39 -11.78 5.01 -2.45
C ARG A 39 -11.05 3.69 -2.20
N LEU A 40 -11.78 2.66 -1.76
CA LEU A 40 -11.24 1.32 -1.59
C LEU A 40 -10.73 0.72 -2.90
N LEU A 41 -11.47 0.87 -4.00
CA LEU A 41 -10.99 0.45 -5.31
C LEU A 41 -9.67 1.15 -5.67
N GLY A 42 -9.55 2.45 -5.41
CA GLY A 42 -8.31 3.20 -5.63
C GLY A 42 -7.12 2.59 -4.91
N ASN A 43 -7.29 2.24 -3.63
CA ASN A 43 -6.28 1.53 -2.84
C ASN A 43 -5.96 0.15 -3.45
N LEU A 44 -6.99 -0.65 -3.73
CA LEU A 44 -6.79 -2.02 -4.24
C LEU A 44 -6.09 -2.07 -5.59
N LEU A 45 -6.32 -1.10 -6.49
CA LEU A 45 -5.59 -1.09 -7.77
C LEU A 45 -4.10 -0.78 -7.60
N VAL A 46 -3.71 -0.02 -6.58
CA VAL A 46 -2.28 0.20 -6.27
C VAL A 46 -1.72 -1.01 -5.50
N LEU A 47 -2.49 -1.56 -4.56
CA LEU A 47 -2.11 -2.73 -3.78
C LEU A 47 -1.89 -3.98 -4.66
N GLU A 48 -2.72 -4.21 -5.69
CA GLU A 48 -2.52 -5.30 -6.65
C GLU A 48 -1.19 -5.16 -7.42
N GLN A 49 -0.76 -3.92 -7.70
CA GLN A 49 0.54 -3.68 -8.35
C GLN A 49 1.70 -3.95 -7.40
N TYR A 50 1.54 -3.61 -6.13
CA TYR A 50 2.56 -3.86 -5.12
C TYR A 50 2.66 -5.36 -4.80
N MET A 51 1.51 -6.04 -4.72
CA MET A 51 1.42 -7.49 -4.61
C MET A 51 2.12 -8.19 -5.77
N HIS A 52 1.92 -7.74 -7.01
CA HIS A 52 2.59 -8.34 -8.16
C HIS A 52 4.12 -8.09 -8.15
N THR A 53 4.57 -6.94 -7.63
CA THR A 53 5.98 -6.69 -7.36
C THR A 53 6.55 -7.68 -6.34
N LEU A 54 5.84 -7.92 -5.23
CA LEU A 54 6.22 -8.93 -4.22
C LEU A 54 6.33 -10.33 -4.85
N GLU A 55 5.33 -10.74 -5.64
CA GLU A 55 5.33 -12.03 -6.34
C GLU A 55 6.56 -12.20 -7.22
N GLN A 56 6.90 -11.17 -8.02
CA GLN A 56 8.06 -11.22 -8.90
C GLN A 56 9.37 -11.31 -8.11
N GLY A 57 9.52 -10.50 -7.05
CA GLY A 57 10.73 -10.48 -6.22
C GLY A 57 10.97 -11.81 -5.52
N LEU A 58 9.94 -12.38 -4.89
CA LEU A 58 10.05 -13.68 -4.22
C LEU A 58 10.29 -14.82 -5.22
N GLN A 59 9.66 -14.77 -6.40
CA GLN A 59 9.83 -15.81 -7.41
C GLN A 59 11.28 -15.94 -7.92
N GLU A 60 12.06 -14.85 -7.94
CA GLU A 60 13.49 -14.90 -8.30
C GLU A 60 14.31 -15.76 -7.32
N ASN A 61 13.86 -15.83 -6.06
CA ASN A 61 14.45 -16.67 -5.02
C ASN A 61 13.75 -18.04 -4.87
N GLY A 62 12.74 -18.33 -5.71
CA GLY A 62 11.97 -19.57 -5.64
C GLY A 62 10.99 -19.61 -4.45
N GLU A 63 10.62 -18.44 -3.94
CA GLU A 63 9.67 -18.24 -2.84
C GLU A 63 8.31 -17.75 -3.38
N GLU A 64 7.29 -17.82 -2.52
CA GLU A 64 5.94 -17.33 -2.82
C GLU A 64 5.44 -16.48 -1.65
N PRO A 65 4.58 -15.47 -1.90
CA PRO A 65 3.94 -14.73 -0.83
C PRO A 65 3.14 -15.65 0.09
N LEU A 66 3.03 -15.26 1.37
CA LEU A 66 2.25 -16.02 2.33
C LEU A 66 0.77 -16.10 1.92
N PRO A 67 0.11 -17.25 2.15
CA PRO A 67 -1.31 -17.39 1.85
C PRO A 67 -2.21 -16.33 2.51
N ILE A 68 -1.83 -15.84 3.69
CA ILE A 68 -2.58 -14.78 4.39
C ILE A 68 -2.57 -13.46 3.61
N THR A 69 -1.51 -13.15 2.88
CA THR A 69 -1.40 -11.94 2.03
C THR A 69 -2.48 -11.95 0.96
N TYR A 70 -2.62 -13.07 0.24
CA TYR A 70 -3.69 -13.26 -0.74
C TYR A 70 -5.08 -13.21 -0.11
N GLN A 71 -5.24 -13.84 1.05
CA GLN A 71 -6.52 -13.87 1.77
C GLN A 71 -6.99 -12.46 2.17
N SER A 72 -6.08 -11.63 2.69
CA SER A 72 -6.38 -10.26 3.11
C SER A 72 -6.86 -9.39 1.94
N ILE A 73 -6.15 -9.41 0.81
CA ILE A 73 -6.54 -8.68 -0.40
C ILE A 73 -7.87 -9.22 -0.96
N GLN A 74 -8.06 -10.54 -0.94
CA GLN A 74 -9.27 -11.18 -1.42
C GLN A 74 -10.51 -10.77 -0.61
N MET A 75 -10.42 -10.63 0.72
CA MET A 75 -11.54 -10.17 1.56
C MET A 75 -11.98 -8.75 1.18
N LEU A 76 -11.05 -7.83 0.92
CA LEU A 76 -11.37 -6.47 0.49
C LEU A 76 -12.07 -6.46 -0.88
N TRP A 77 -11.64 -7.30 -1.82
CA TRP A 77 -12.34 -7.48 -3.10
C TRP A 77 -13.71 -8.13 -2.94
N ASP A 78 -13.86 -9.13 -2.07
CA ASP A 78 -15.16 -9.75 -1.82
C ASP A 78 -16.15 -8.78 -1.18
N TYR A 79 -15.67 -7.82 -0.39
CA TYR A 79 -16.49 -6.70 0.08
C TYR A 79 -16.88 -5.76 -1.07
N LEU A 80 -15.95 -5.39 -1.96
CA LEU A 80 -16.28 -4.57 -3.15
C LEU A 80 -17.30 -5.24 -4.07
N ASP A 81 -17.19 -6.55 -4.24
CA ASP A 81 -18.12 -7.37 -5.02
C ASP A 81 -19.47 -7.61 -4.32
N GLY A 82 -19.62 -7.16 -3.06
CA GLY A 82 -20.82 -7.35 -2.26
C GLY A 82 -21.07 -8.79 -1.81
N LYS A 83 -20.03 -9.64 -1.80
CA LYS A 83 -20.12 -11.03 -1.34
C LYS A 83 -20.05 -11.16 0.17
N ILE A 84 -19.35 -10.25 0.83
CA ILE A 84 -19.23 -10.17 2.29
C ILE A 84 -19.50 -8.74 2.77
N LYS A 85 -19.85 -8.60 4.04
CA LYS A 85 -19.98 -7.31 4.74
C LYS A 85 -18.85 -7.16 5.78
N PRO A 86 -18.59 -5.95 6.29
CA PRO A 86 -17.50 -5.72 7.24
C PRO A 86 -17.52 -6.64 8.47
N SER A 87 -18.70 -6.91 9.05
CA SER A 87 -18.82 -7.87 10.16
C SER A 87 -18.35 -9.30 9.85
N ASP A 88 -18.31 -9.72 8.58
CA ASP A 88 -17.89 -11.07 8.22
C ASP A 88 -16.36 -11.27 8.33
N PHE A 89 -15.58 -10.18 8.31
CA PHE A 89 -14.12 -10.22 8.45
C PHE A 89 -13.59 -9.55 9.72
N ALA A 90 -14.46 -9.13 10.65
CA ALA A 90 -14.07 -8.38 11.84
C ALA A 90 -13.04 -9.11 12.73
N ASP A 91 -13.22 -10.42 12.96
CA ASP A 91 -12.26 -11.22 13.73
C ASP A 91 -10.91 -11.32 13.02
N PHE A 92 -10.93 -11.52 11.69
CA PHE A 92 -9.72 -11.62 10.89
C PHE A 92 -8.95 -10.30 10.85
N ALA A 93 -9.64 -9.18 10.65
CA ALA A 93 -9.03 -7.85 10.60
C ALA A 93 -8.35 -7.47 11.92
N ASN A 94 -9.03 -7.66 13.04
CA ASN A 94 -8.46 -7.38 14.36
C ASN A 94 -7.25 -8.29 14.67
N ALA A 95 -7.32 -9.58 14.32
CA ALA A 95 -6.21 -10.51 14.51
C ALA A 95 -5.01 -10.18 13.61
N LEU A 96 -5.25 -9.86 12.34
CA LEU A 96 -4.20 -9.47 11.40
C LEU A 96 -3.51 -8.18 11.86
N TYR A 97 -4.27 -7.16 12.25
CA TYR A 97 -3.70 -5.92 12.74
C TYR A 97 -2.86 -6.12 14.02
N ALA A 98 -3.28 -7.01 14.92
CA ALA A 98 -2.46 -7.37 16.09
C ALA A 98 -1.09 -7.93 15.67
N CYS A 99 -1.07 -8.82 14.67
CA CYS A 99 0.16 -9.40 14.14
C CYS A 99 1.06 -8.33 13.49
N VAL A 100 0.45 -7.38 12.76
CA VAL A 100 1.19 -6.24 12.18
C VAL A 100 1.81 -5.39 13.28
N LEU A 101 1.09 -5.10 14.38
CA LEU A 101 1.63 -4.33 15.50
C LEU A 101 2.74 -5.08 16.24
N GLU A 102 2.63 -6.40 16.40
CA GLU A 102 3.72 -7.21 16.94
C GLU A 102 4.96 -7.11 16.06
N PHE A 103 4.81 -7.29 14.74
CA PHE A 103 5.94 -7.21 13.82
C PHE A 103 6.59 -5.82 13.79
N MET A 104 5.78 -4.76 13.63
CA MET A 104 6.28 -3.40 13.41
C MET A 104 6.83 -2.74 14.68
N VAL A 105 6.19 -2.98 15.84
CA VAL A 105 6.51 -2.26 17.09
C VAL A 105 6.69 -3.15 18.32
N GLY A 106 6.64 -4.48 18.15
CA GLY A 106 6.84 -5.43 19.25
C GLY A 106 5.71 -5.45 20.27
N GLN A 107 4.48 -5.11 19.85
CA GLN A 107 3.32 -5.17 20.74
C GLN A 107 3.03 -6.60 21.17
N GLU A 108 2.82 -6.81 22.47
CA GLU A 108 2.54 -8.14 23.01
C GLU A 108 1.19 -8.67 22.49
N LEU A 109 1.22 -9.89 21.93
CA LEU A 109 0.02 -10.61 21.51
C LEU A 109 -0.67 -11.28 22.71
N THR A 110 -2.00 -11.30 22.69
CA THR A 110 -2.80 -12.20 23.52
C THR A 110 -2.63 -13.67 23.08
N GLU A 111 -3.08 -14.62 23.89
CA GLU A 111 -2.97 -16.06 23.55
C GLU A 111 -3.70 -16.42 22.24
N GLU A 112 -4.86 -15.81 21.99
CA GLU A 112 -5.62 -16.04 20.75
C GLU A 112 -4.93 -15.42 19.53
N GLN A 113 -4.37 -14.21 19.68
CA GLN A 113 -3.61 -13.55 18.62
C GLN A 113 -2.29 -14.27 18.32
N ALA A 114 -1.59 -14.77 19.35
CA ALA A 114 -0.37 -15.57 19.17
C ALA A 114 -0.67 -16.88 18.42
N ALA A 115 -1.79 -17.54 18.76
CA ALA A 115 -2.22 -18.71 18.01
C ALA A 115 -2.57 -18.39 16.55
N PHE A 116 -3.17 -17.22 16.28
CA PHE A 116 -3.38 -16.76 14.91
C PHE A 116 -2.05 -16.50 14.20
N TYR A 117 -1.11 -15.81 14.85
CA TYR A 117 0.22 -15.51 14.33
C TYR A 117 0.97 -16.77 13.93
N ASP A 118 1.11 -17.73 14.85
CA ASP A 118 1.81 -19.00 14.63
C ASP A 118 1.22 -19.84 13.48
N ASN A 119 -0.09 -19.70 13.22
CA ASN A 119 -0.76 -20.42 12.14
C ASN A 119 -0.53 -19.80 10.76
N HIS A 120 -0.16 -18.51 10.70
CA HIS A 120 -0.12 -17.74 9.45
C HIS A 120 1.28 -17.25 9.08
N PHE A 121 2.17 -17.07 10.06
CA PHE A 121 3.50 -16.51 9.88
C PHE A 121 4.56 -17.53 10.30
N PRO A 122 5.21 -18.23 9.36
CA PRO A 122 6.32 -19.13 9.69
C PRO A 122 7.51 -18.34 10.23
N GLU A 123 8.32 -18.99 11.09
CA GLU A 123 9.56 -18.39 11.62
C GLU A 123 10.47 -17.87 10.50
N GLY A 124 10.98 -16.66 10.66
CA GLY A 124 11.90 -16.00 9.71
C GLY A 124 11.22 -15.32 8.53
N ASN A 125 9.89 -15.15 8.55
CA ASN A 125 9.21 -14.29 7.59
C ASN A 125 9.39 -12.80 7.94
N ASP A 126 10.51 -12.25 7.49
CA ASP A 126 10.91 -10.87 7.80
C ASP A 126 10.84 -9.95 6.56
N ASN A 127 10.18 -10.39 5.48
CA ASN A 127 10.08 -9.59 4.25
C ASN A 127 9.21 -8.34 4.46
N LEU A 128 9.84 -7.17 4.43
CA LEU A 128 9.20 -5.90 4.74
C LEU A 128 8.06 -5.55 3.79
N VAL A 129 8.24 -5.78 2.47
CA VAL A 129 7.20 -5.53 1.46
C VAL A 129 5.92 -6.31 1.75
N GLN A 130 6.06 -7.59 2.15
CA GLN A 130 4.92 -8.40 2.53
C GLN A 130 4.22 -7.85 3.78
N TRP A 131 4.97 -7.42 4.79
CA TRP A 131 4.41 -6.84 6.00
C TRP A 131 3.76 -5.49 5.77
N GLU A 132 4.27 -4.67 4.85
CA GLU A 132 3.62 -3.43 4.41
C GLU A 132 2.29 -3.70 3.69
N ILE A 133 2.23 -4.71 2.81
CA ILE A 133 0.98 -5.13 2.14
C ILE A 133 -0.05 -5.60 3.18
N LEU A 134 0.38 -6.36 4.18
CA LEU A 134 -0.50 -6.83 5.27
C LEU A 134 -0.94 -5.68 6.18
N CYS A 135 -0.04 -4.73 6.47
CA CYS A 135 -0.36 -3.50 7.19
C CYS A 135 -1.47 -2.75 6.45
N TRP A 136 -1.26 -2.44 5.18
CA TRP A 136 -2.23 -1.74 4.35
C TRP A 136 -3.57 -2.47 4.28
N ALA A 137 -3.57 -3.77 3.99
CA ALA A 137 -4.81 -4.54 3.94
C ALA A 137 -5.54 -4.55 5.29
N SER A 138 -4.80 -4.64 6.41
CA SER A 138 -5.38 -4.60 7.75
C SER A 138 -6.01 -3.25 8.07
N PHE A 139 -5.32 -2.14 7.77
CA PHE A 139 -5.84 -0.78 7.94
C PHE A 139 -7.13 -0.58 7.15
N LEU A 140 -7.16 -0.94 5.86
CA LEU A 140 -8.37 -0.84 5.03
C LEU A 140 -9.54 -1.61 5.63
N MET A 141 -9.30 -2.81 6.18
CA MET A 141 -10.36 -3.56 6.86
C MET A 141 -10.83 -2.86 8.14
N LEU A 142 -9.93 -2.33 8.97
CA LEU A 142 -10.28 -1.60 10.19
C LEU A 142 -11.05 -0.31 9.89
N GLU A 143 -10.66 0.44 8.85
CA GLU A 143 -11.42 1.61 8.39
C GLU A 143 -12.85 1.22 8.01
N LEU A 144 -13.04 0.11 7.28
CA LEU A 144 -14.37 -0.38 6.95
C LEU A 144 -15.15 -0.81 8.20
N LEU A 145 -14.52 -1.43 9.20
CA LEU A 145 -15.19 -1.72 10.46
C LEU A 145 -15.63 -0.43 11.17
N SER A 146 -14.74 0.56 11.23
CA SER A 146 -14.97 1.88 11.83
C SER A 146 -16.15 2.60 11.17
N ILE A 147 -16.13 2.73 9.84
CA ILE A 147 -17.17 3.39 9.02
C ILE A 147 -18.55 2.77 9.22
N TYR A 148 -18.61 1.44 9.39
CA TYR A 148 -19.87 0.71 9.56
C TYR A 148 -20.25 0.47 11.03
N GLY A 149 -19.46 0.96 11.99
CA GLY A 149 -19.72 0.81 13.42
C GLY A 149 -19.62 -0.63 13.91
N GLU A 150 -18.77 -1.43 13.29
CA GLU A 150 -18.49 -2.82 13.67
C GLU A 150 -17.41 -2.88 14.78
N ARG A 151 -17.09 -4.09 15.24
CA ARG A 151 -16.15 -4.30 16.35
C ARG A 151 -14.71 -3.94 15.96
N LEU A 152 -14.10 -3.05 16.74
CA LEU A 152 -12.67 -2.77 16.77
C LEU A 152 -12.12 -3.13 18.14
N ASP A 153 -11.02 -3.87 18.18
CA ASP A 153 -10.38 -4.35 19.42
C ASP A 153 -9.28 -3.40 19.92
N PHE A 154 -9.08 -2.27 19.23
CA PHE A 154 -8.00 -1.30 19.45
C PHE A 154 -8.59 0.09 19.70
N ASP A 155 -8.53 0.55 20.95
CA ASP A 155 -9.08 1.85 21.39
C ASP A 155 -8.33 3.04 20.75
N GLU A 156 -7.08 2.82 20.35
CA GLU A 156 -6.22 3.79 19.66
C GLU A 156 -6.59 4.01 18.19
N PHE A 157 -7.37 3.11 17.59
CA PHE A 157 -7.77 3.25 16.19
C PHE A 157 -8.82 4.37 16.08
N GLU A 158 -8.49 5.43 15.35
CA GLU A 158 -9.36 6.59 15.23
C GLU A 158 -10.65 6.25 14.46
N SER A 159 -11.74 6.96 14.79
CA SER A 159 -13.00 6.83 14.05
C SER A 159 -12.79 7.34 12.61
N CYS A 160 -13.13 6.51 11.62
CA CYS A 160 -13.00 6.86 10.22
C CYS A 160 -14.36 7.20 9.62
N ASP A 161 -14.46 8.35 8.96
CA ASP A 161 -15.66 8.71 8.19
C ASP A 161 -15.58 8.17 6.74
N ALA A 162 -14.37 7.90 6.25
CA ALA A 162 -14.15 7.39 4.91
C ALA A 162 -12.76 6.74 4.75
N VAL A 163 -12.62 5.78 3.82
CA VAL A 163 -11.38 5.00 3.51
C VAL A 163 -10.27 5.89 2.93
N ASP A 164 -9.18 6.13 3.64
CA ASP A 164 -8.11 7.05 3.23
C ASP A 164 -7.07 6.43 2.27
N PHE A 165 -5.98 7.18 2.02
CA PHE A 165 -4.86 6.78 1.16
C PHE A 165 -3.51 6.90 1.86
N VAL A 166 -3.46 6.82 3.20
CA VAL A 166 -2.21 6.97 3.97
C VAL A 166 -1.18 5.92 3.56
N GLU A 167 -1.60 4.68 3.35
CA GLU A 167 -0.69 3.59 3.01
C GLU A 167 -0.07 3.72 1.60
N ILE A 168 -0.70 4.49 0.70
CA ILE A 168 -0.08 4.86 -0.58
C ILE A 168 1.09 5.82 -0.34
N ASP A 169 0.97 6.73 0.64
CA ASP A 169 2.03 7.66 1.03
C ASP A 169 3.19 6.90 1.67
N GLU A 170 2.91 5.99 2.60
CA GLU A 170 3.93 5.16 3.25
C GLU A 170 4.69 4.28 2.25
N MET A 171 3.96 3.54 1.39
CA MET A 171 4.58 2.76 0.30
C MET A 171 5.44 3.66 -0.62
N LEU A 172 4.93 4.83 -1.02
CA LEU A 172 5.67 5.72 -1.90
C LEU A 172 6.94 6.27 -1.22
N ASN A 173 6.89 6.56 0.08
CA ASN A 173 8.04 6.99 0.86
C ASN A 173 9.11 5.89 0.94
N GLY A 174 8.72 4.64 1.20
CA GLY A 174 9.63 3.49 1.16
C GLY A 174 10.26 3.30 -0.23
N LEU A 175 9.46 3.36 -1.29
CA LEU A 175 9.94 3.25 -2.67
C LEU A 175 10.84 4.42 -3.08
N ASN A 176 10.62 5.64 -2.56
CA ASN A 176 11.48 6.79 -2.79
C ASN A 176 12.91 6.54 -2.27
N ASP A 177 13.01 5.98 -1.07
CA ASP A 177 14.29 5.62 -0.44
C ASP A 177 14.99 4.51 -1.26
N ALA A 178 14.29 3.43 -1.59
CA ALA A 178 14.82 2.35 -2.42
C ALA A 178 15.28 2.84 -3.81
N CYS A 179 14.59 3.81 -4.39
CA CYS A 179 14.95 4.40 -5.68
C CYS A 179 16.29 5.16 -5.65
N ILE A 180 16.81 5.56 -4.47
CA ILE A 180 18.15 6.15 -4.38
C ILE A 180 19.18 5.15 -4.92
N ASP A 181 19.09 3.90 -4.47
CA ASP A 181 20.00 2.83 -4.88
C ASP A 181 19.68 2.34 -6.30
N PHE A 182 18.39 2.07 -6.59
CA PHE A 182 17.98 1.50 -7.88
C PHE A 182 18.25 2.44 -9.07
N ALA A 183 18.09 3.74 -8.88
CA ALA A 183 18.38 4.74 -9.92
C ALA A 183 19.85 5.22 -9.91
N GLY A 184 20.68 4.71 -8.99
CA GLY A 184 22.09 5.09 -8.85
C GLY A 184 22.30 6.56 -8.49
N VAL A 185 21.43 7.12 -7.65
CA VAL A 185 21.54 8.49 -7.15
C VAL A 185 22.64 8.57 -6.09
N GLU A 186 23.53 9.56 -6.20
CA GLU A 186 24.62 9.72 -5.23
C GLU A 186 24.10 10.19 -3.86
N CYS A 187 24.23 9.34 -2.84
CA CYS A 187 24.04 9.71 -1.44
C CYS A 187 25.39 9.68 -0.70
N PRO A 188 26.09 10.83 -0.56
CA PRO A 188 27.48 10.86 -0.08
C PRO A 188 27.65 10.51 1.41
N SER A 189 26.56 10.53 2.19
CA SER A 189 26.56 10.11 3.60
C SER A 189 25.15 9.84 4.11
N SER A 190 25.03 9.18 5.25
CA SER A 190 23.76 8.98 5.97
C SER A 190 23.30 10.21 6.77
N TYR A 191 23.93 11.38 6.61
CA TYR A 191 23.42 12.59 7.25
C TYR A 191 22.12 13.03 6.59
N ALA A 192 21.13 13.42 7.40
CA ALA A 192 19.78 13.80 6.94
C ALA A 192 19.78 14.78 5.75
N LYS A 193 20.68 15.78 5.74
CA LYS A 193 20.77 16.74 4.62
C LYS A 193 21.12 16.09 3.27
N ASP A 194 21.92 15.02 3.29
CA ASP A 194 22.43 14.35 2.10
C ASP A 194 21.39 13.33 1.63
N VAL A 195 20.74 12.63 2.56
CA VAL A 195 19.59 11.74 2.30
C VAL A 195 18.40 12.50 1.70
N ILE A 196 17.98 13.62 2.32
CA ILE A 196 16.88 14.46 1.80
C ILE A 196 17.19 14.93 0.39
N LYS A 197 18.45 15.33 0.14
CA LYS A 197 18.86 15.75 -1.20
C LYS A 197 18.81 14.58 -2.20
N ALA A 198 19.27 13.39 -1.81
CA ALA A 198 19.19 12.20 -2.66
C ALA A 198 17.73 11.83 -2.98
N MET A 199 16.83 11.85 -2.00
CA MET A 199 15.39 11.68 -2.21
C MET A 199 14.83 12.74 -3.17
N GLU A 200 15.24 14.01 -3.05
CA GLU A 200 14.82 15.05 -4.00
C GLU A 200 15.38 14.84 -5.42
N ASP A 201 16.60 14.31 -5.55
CA ASP A 201 17.22 13.97 -6.84
C ASP A 201 16.51 12.76 -7.48
N VAL A 202 15.96 11.83 -6.68
CA VAL A 202 15.15 10.68 -7.16
C VAL A 202 13.90 11.13 -7.92
N TYR A 203 13.27 12.25 -7.56
CA TYR A 203 12.05 12.74 -8.23
C TYR A 203 12.22 13.03 -9.73
N GLU A 204 13.46 13.33 -10.15
CA GLU A 204 13.80 13.62 -11.55
C GLU A 204 14.15 12.35 -12.34
N THR A 205 14.20 11.18 -11.68
CA THR A 205 14.55 9.91 -12.32
C THR A 205 13.37 9.29 -13.07
N PRO A 206 13.59 8.64 -14.23
CA PRO A 206 12.53 7.92 -14.94
C PRO A 206 11.86 6.82 -14.11
N LEU A 207 12.62 6.18 -13.21
CA LEU A 207 12.12 5.11 -12.34
C LEU A 207 11.03 5.65 -11.40
N PHE A 208 11.34 6.66 -10.60
CA PHE A 208 10.38 7.21 -9.64
C PHE A 208 9.17 7.87 -10.33
N GLN A 209 9.41 8.57 -11.44
CA GLN A 209 8.31 9.13 -12.24
C GLN A 209 7.36 8.05 -12.78
N SER A 210 7.87 6.87 -13.12
CA SER A 210 7.05 5.75 -13.57
C SER A 210 6.18 5.19 -12.43
N ILE A 211 6.72 5.09 -11.21
CA ILE A 211 5.99 4.66 -10.01
C ILE A 211 4.83 5.63 -9.75
N VAL A 212 5.12 6.94 -9.70
CA VAL A 212 4.09 7.97 -9.51
C VAL A 212 3.01 7.89 -10.60
N LEU A 213 3.39 7.68 -11.86
CA LEU A 213 2.45 7.54 -12.97
C LEU A 213 1.53 6.33 -12.80
N GLN A 214 2.05 5.19 -12.32
CA GLN A 214 1.25 3.99 -12.08
C GLN A 214 0.24 4.19 -10.95
N ILE A 215 0.66 4.83 -9.86
CA ILE A 215 -0.24 5.24 -8.76
C ILE A 215 -1.34 6.15 -9.33
N GLN A 216 -0.96 7.23 -10.01
CA GLN A 216 -1.91 8.17 -10.62
C GLN A 216 -2.87 7.48 -11.60
N LYS A 217 -2.41 6.50 -12.39
CA LYS A 217 -3.25 5.71 -13.30
C LYS A 217 -4.28 4.89 -12.52
N GLY A 218 -3.85 4.15 -11.49
CA GLY A 218 -4.71 3.35 -10.61
C GLY A 218 -5.86 4.16 -10.04
N LEU A 219 -5.53 5.26 -9.35
CA LEU A 219 -6.55 6.13 -8.75
C LEU A 219 -7.45 6.80 -9.80
N LYS A 220 -6.91 7.16 -10.96
CA LYS A 220 -7.71 7.78 -12.04
C LYS A 220 -8.68 6.80 -12.69
N ASP A 221 -8.30 5.54 -12.81
CA ASP A 221 -9.17 4.48 -13.31
C ASP A 221 -10.27 4.16 -12.27
N ALA A 222 -9.93 4.11 -10.99
CA ALA A 222 -10.90 3.93 -9.90
C ALA A 222 -11.99 5.02 -9.91
N LEU A 223 -11.63 6.30 -10.10
CA LEU A 223 -12.60 7.41 -10.18
C LEU A 223 -13.59 7.30 -11.35
N LYS A 224 -13.23 6.57 -12.41
CA LYS A 224 -14.06 6.42 -13.61
C LYS A 224 -14.83 5.12 -13.63
N ALA A 225 -14.44 4.15 -12.80
CA ALA A 225 -14.99 2.81 -12.81
C ALA A 225 -16.45 2.81 -12.35
N ALA A 226 -17.28 2.06 -13.07
CA ALA A 226 -18.54 1.57 -12.54
C ALA A 226 -18.31 0.21 -11.85
N PRO A 227 -19.20 -0.25 -10.97
CA PRO A 227 -19.09 -1.58 -10.35
C PRO A 227 -18.88 -2.73 -11.34
N ASP A 228 -19.51 -2.65 -12.52
CA ASP A 228 -19.36 -3.66 -13.59
C ASP A 228 -17.93 -3.74 -14.16
N ASP A 229 -17.10 -2.71 -13.95
CA ASP A 229 -15.70 -2.67 -14.40
C ASP A 229 -14.72 -3.32 -13.41
N TYR A 230 -15.14 -3.58 -12.16
CA TYR A 230 -14.22 -3.94 -11.07
C TYR A 230 -13.46 -5.24 -11.35
N ALA A 231 -14.15 -6.29 -11.77
CA ALA A 231 -13.52 -7.58 -12.09
C ALA A 231 -12.49 -7.46 -13.24
N LYS A 232 -12.78 -6.59 -14.23
CA LYS A 232 -11.86 -6.34 -15.33
C LYS A 232 -10.63 -5.57 -14.87
N LEU A 233 -10.83 -4.51 -14.07
CA LEU A 233 -9.73 -3.72 -13.52
C LEU A 233 -8.84 -4.56 -12.61
N ARG A 234 -9.43 -5.39 -11.74
CA ARG A 234 -8.68 -6.35 -10.92
C ARG A 234 -7.76 -7.22 -11.78
N ALA A 235 -8.31 -7.87 -12.80
CA ALA A 235 -7.53 -8.74 -13.68
C ALA A 235 -6.46 -7.98 -14.50
N GLU A 236 -6.71 -6.71 -14.83
CA GLU A 236 -5.72 -5.86 -15.50
C GLU A 236 -4.55 -5.51 -14.55
N TYR A 237 -4.84 -5.04 -13.34
CA TYR A 237 -3.84 -4.54 -12.40
C TYR A 237 -3.04 -5.66 -11.71
N GLN A 238 -3.59 -6.87 -11.63
CA GLN A 238 -2.86 -8.10 -11.24
C GLN A 238 -1.73 -8.50 -12.20
N GLN A 239 -1.57 -7.80 -13.32
CA GLN A 239 -0.49 -8.05 -14.30
C GLN A 239 0.54 -6.91 -14.31
N TYR A 240 0.34 -5.87 -13.50
CA TYR A 240 1.18 -4.69 -13.47
C TYR A 240 2.03 -4.72 -12.20
N SER A 241 3.30 -4.37 -12.31
CA SER A 241 4.19 -4.20 -11.16
C SER A 241 4.32 -2.72 -10.85
N ILE A 242 4.38 -2.36 -9.57
CA ILE A 242 4.57 -0.96 -9.16
C ILE A 242 6.00 -0.48 -9.46
N VAL A 243 6.99 -1.37 -9.27
CA VAL A 243 8.38 -1.20 -9.73
C VAL A 243 8.65 -2.10 -10.95
N PRO A 244 9.57 -1.72 -11.85
CA PRO A 244 10.03 -2.59 -12.93
C PRO A 244 10.58 -3.92 -12.40
N GLN A 245 10.32 -5.02 -13.13
CA GLN A 245 10.72 -6.37 -12.73
C GLN A 245 12.20 -6.50 -12.37
N GLU A 246 13.08 -5.76 -13.06
CA GLU A 246 14.53 -5.80 -12.81
C GLU A 246 14.95 -5.31 -11.41
N PHE A 247 14.06 -4.64 -10.68
CA PHE A 247 14.29 -4.19 -9.30
C PHE A 247 13.46 -4.98 -8.27
N SER A 248 12.62 -5.93 -8.70
CA SER A 248 11.70 -6.61 -7.80
C SER A 248 12.44 -7.46 -6.76
N ALA A 249 13.52 -8.16 -7.14
CA ALA A 249 14.34 -8.93 -6.20
C ALA A 249 15.16 -8.05 -5.27
N ASP A 250 15.79 -6.98 -5.80
CA ASP A 250 16.55 -6.03 -5.00
C ASP A 250 15.68 -5.37 -3.92
N LEU A 251 14.39 -5.12 -4.21
CA LEU A 251 13.43 -4.61 -3.23
C LEU A 251 13.11 -5.59 -2.10
N MET A 252 13.24 -6.91 -2.32
CA MET A 252 13.03 -7.89 -1.25
C MET A 252 14.20 -7.93 -0.26
N GLU A 253 15.37 -7.43 -0.66
CA GLU A 253 16.60 -7.38 0.14
C GLU A 253 16.86 -6.00 0.77
N TYR A 254 16.04 -5.00 0.41
CA TYR A 254 16.13 -3.62 0.89
C TYR A 254 15.62 -3.48 2.34
#